data_AF-A0A2Z4FH10-F1
#
_entry.id   AF-A0A2Z4FH10-F1
#
_cell.length_a   1.000
_cell.length_b   1.000
_cell.length_c   1.000
_cell.angle_alpha   90.00
_cell.angle_beta   90.00
_cell.angle_gamma   90.00
#
_symmetry.space_group_name_H-M   'P 1'
#
loop_
_entity.id
_entity.type
_entity.pdbx_description
1 polymer ?
#
loop_
_entity_poly.entity_id
_entity_poly.type
_entity_poly.pdbx_seq_one_letter_code
_entity_poly.pdbx_strand_id
1 'polypeptide(L)'
;MTVPPNEPTPDLPRVFRGLNELSASTWAFAPLIYLFPAIIAQSFTLVAALLGANLVVALGNRYRCEVNATGIILTRQVLFFWPIERREYKLDANFELYEAWESTRPEGVFIATSGTPEPESDVFGPYFSLERQTRLCEQLSAVLHQARSLSPQPSSTLHSTPLTPHADALQITAWCFDGRPKAARSTQTFELFGVKIPVDSLLHFDEGYFGRWRDPRREDILNAIDCAEATELPWGLQIQKGARLIFREHYKIVGVQGGFDAPIKLEERRVDGQQAIFFDRDGKMVEYTLAEPVTIPRVGVLPPGSTVVHDPSAPWEKTSLVRIAGPTDIQGLSYQAGDTLWLRKPWHISRWTFGLWRPQIELESLRVDPVFHDVTKARKKDL
;
A
#
# COMPACT_ATOMS: atom_id res chain seq x y z
N MET A 1 -1.56 -26.19 44.08
CA MET A 1 -1.40 -25.36 42.88
C MET A 1 -0.89 -24.00 43.33
N THR A 2 0.42 -23.79 43.25
CA THR A 2 1.07 -22.51 43.53
C THR A 2 0.82 -21.60 42.33
N VAL A 3 0.06 -20.52 42.55
CA VAL A 3 -0.03 -19.42 41.58
C VAL A 3 1.38 -18.84 41.46
N PRO A 4 2.01 -18.84 40.27
CA PRO A 4 3.32 -18.24 40.11
C PRO A 4 3.24 -16.77 40.53
N PRO A 5 4.29 -16.23 41.19
CA PRO A 5 4.31 -14.84 41.60
C PRO A 5 4.06 -13.96 40.36
N ASN A 6 3.13 -13.01 40.47
CA ASN A 6 2.90 -11.97 39.47
C ASN A 6 4.27 -11.39 39.08
N GLU A 7 4.74 -11.70 37.88
CA GLU A 7 5.89 -10.99 37.32
C GLU A 7 5.55 -9.51 37.35
N PRO A 8 6.45 -8.65 37.85
CA PRO A 8 6.19 -7.22 37.95
C PRO A 8 5.78 -6.72 36.57
N THR A 9 4.54 -6.25 36.48
CA THR A 9 4.00 -5.66 35.26
C THR A 9 4.95 -4.54 34.88
N PRO A 10 5.67 -4.65 33.76
CA PRO A 10 6.69 -3.68 33.45
C PRO A 10 6.07 -2.33 33.14
N ASP A 11 6.70 -1.28 33.66
CA ASP A 11 6.30 0.09 33.35
C ASP A 11 6.48 0.36 31.85
N LEU A 12 5.42 0.87 31.21
CA LEU A 12 5.51 1.49 29.90
C LEU A 12 6.03 2.94 30.07
N PRO A 13 6.88 3.45 29.16
CA PRO A 13 7.30 2.88 27.89
C PRO A 13 8.41 1.81 28.01
N ARG A 14 8.32 0.75 27.19
CA ARG A 14 9.40 -0.24 27.05
C ARG A 14 10.26 0.08 25.83
N VAL A 15 11.57 0.08 26.02
CA VAL A 15 12.56 0.42 24.98
C VAL A 15 13.43 -0.79 24.65
N PHE A 16 13.44 -1.16 23.37
CA PHE A 16 14.29 -2.19 22.80
C PHE A 16 15.35 -1.53 21.92
N ARG A 17 16.62 -1.95 22.08
CA ARG A 17 17.74 -1.49 21.26
C ARG A 17 18.37 -2.68 20.56
N GLY A 18 18.53 -2.60 19.25
CA GLY A 18 19.13 -3.64 18.43
C GLY A 18 20.12 -3.05 17.44
N LEU A 19 21.19 -3.79 17.15
CA LEU A 19 22.03 -3.51 16.00
C LEU A 19 21.22 -3.77 14.72
N ASN A 20 21.39 -2.96 13.68
CA ASN A 20 20.97 -3.38 12.34
C ASN A 20 22.09 -4.26 11.77
N GLU A 21 22.08 -5.57 12.05
CA GLU A 21 23.15 -6.50 11.63
C GLU A 21 23.28 -6.61 10.09
N LEU A 22 22.21 -6.37 9.35
CA LEU A 22 22.18 -6.41 7.89
C LEU A 22 22.86 -5.18 7.27
N SER A 23 22.56 -3.99 7.81
CA SER A 23 23.28 -2.76 7.45
C SER A 23 24.72 -2.80 7.95
N ALA A 24 24.96 -3.27 9.19
CA ALA A 24 26.30 -3.36 9.76
C ALA A 24 27.20 -4.32 8.97
N SER A 25 26.68 -5.46 8.49
CA SER A 25 27.45 -6.37 7.64
C SER A 25 27.74 -5.77 6.27
N THR A 26 26.75 -5.16 5.61
CA THR A 26 26.93 -4.47 4.32
C THR A 26 27.99 -3.36 4.41
N TRP A 27 27.95 -2.55 5.47
CA TRP A 27 28.94 -1.49 5.71
C TRP A 27 30.29 -2.01 6.21
N ALA A 28 30.34 -3.18 6.87
CA ALA A 28 31.61 -3.81 7.24
C ALA A 28 32.37 -4.36 6.03
N PHE A 29 31.66 -4.75 4.96
CA PHE A 29 32.28 -5.26 3.73
C PHE A 29 32.51 -4.18 2.66
N ALA A 30 31.78 -3.05 2.68
CA ALA A 30 32.02 -1.94 1.75
C ALA A 30 33.50 -1.48 1.68
N PRO A 31 34.26 -1.48 2.78
CA PRO A 31 35.69 -1.18 2.75
C PRO A 31 36.57 -2.15 1.98
N LEU A 32 36.14 -3.39 1.73
CA LEU A 32 36.87 -4.33 0.88
C LEU A 32 36.97 -3.84 -0.57
N ILE A 33 36.06 -2.95 -1.00
CA ILE A 33 36.13 -2.28 -2.30
C ILE A 33 37.32 -1.29 -2.33
N TYR A 34 37.66 -0.68 -1.20
CA TYR A 34 38.79 0.26 -1.06
C TYR A 34 40.15 -0.43 -0.86
N LEU A 35 40.18 -1.75 -0.66
CA LEU A 35 41.42 -2.52 -0.52
C LEU A 35 42.21 -2.58 -1.83
N PHE A 36 41.53 -2.66 -2.99
CA PHE A 36 42.17 -2.73 -4.30
C PHE A 36 43.03 -1.49 -4.62
N PRO A 37 42.52 -0.24 -4.52
CA PRO A 37 43.34 0.97 -4.73
C PRO A 37 44.47 1.14 -3.71
N ALA A 38 44.27 0.66 -2.49
CA ALA A 38 45.20 0.95 -1.41
C ALA A 38 46.38 -0.03 -1.30
N ILE A 39 46.19 -1.29 -1.73
CA ILE A 39 47.30 -2.22 -1.96
C ILE A 39 48.26 -1.66 -3.03
N ILE A 40 47.71 -1.00 -4.05
CA ILE A 40 48.48 -0.34 -5.11
C ILE A 40 49.27 0.87 -4.56
N ALA A 41 48.69 1.62 -3.62
CA ALA A 41 49.26 2.87 -3.08
C ALA A 41 50.10 2.72 -1.78
N GLN A 42 50.32 1.49 -1.29
CA GLN A 42 51.09 1.15 -0.08
C GLN A 42 50.73 1.96 1.21
N SER A 43 49.53 2.53 1.26
CA SER A 43 49.13 3.48 2.32
C SER A 43 48.29 2.79 3.40
N PHE A 44 48.87 1.77 4.05
CA PHE A 44 48.17 0.90 5.01
C PHE A 44 47.51 1.65 6.18
N THR A 45 48.10 2.73 6.68
CA THR A 45 47.55 3.53 7.79
C THR A 45 46.24 4.21 7.41
N LEU A 46 46.14 4.73 6.18
CA LEU A 46 44.91 5.36 5.68
C LEU A 46 43.80 4.32 5.52
N VAL A 47 44.13 3.12 5.04
CA VAL A 47 43.19 2.00 4.92
C VAL A 47 42.66 1.59 6.29
N ALA A 48 43.55 1.40 7.26
CA ALA A 48 43.18 1.05 8.63
C ALA A 48 42.28 2.13 9.26
N ALA A 49 42.58 3.41 9.03
CA ALA A 49 41.74 4.51 9.51
C ALA A 49 40.36 4.53 8.85
N LEU A 50 40.27 4.34 7.53
CA LEU A 50 39.00 4.27 6.80
C LEU A 50 38.20 3.02 7.17
N LEU A 51 38.85 1.88 7.36
CA LEU A 51 38.22 0.65 7.87
C LEU A 51 37.67 0.87 9.28
N GLY A 52 38.46 1.47 10.17
CA GLY A 52 38.04 1.81 11.53
C GLY A 52 36.83 2.75 11.53
N ALA A 53 36.86 3.80 10.72
CA ALA A 53 35.75 4.74 10.57
C ALA A 53 34.48 4.05 10.03
N ASN A 54 34.60 3.23 8.98
CA ASN A 54 33.47 2.48 8.44
C ASN A 54 32.91 1.47 9.44
N LEU A 55 33.76 0.77 10.19
CA LEU A 55 33.33 -0.17 11.22
C LEU A 55 32.57 0.56 12.34
N VAL A 56 33.04 1.75 12.76
CA VAL A 56 32.34 2.57 13.75
C VAL A 56 30.98 3.04 13.23
N VAL A 57 30.89 3.44 11.96
CA VAL A 57 29.61 3.81 11.32
C VAL A 57 28.68 2.59 11.21
N ALA A 58 29.21 1.44 10.80
CA ALA A 58 28.49 0.17 10.66
C ALA A 58 27.92 -0.31 12.00
N LEU A 59 28.74 -0.33 13.05
CA LEU A 59 28.33 -0.72 14.41
C LEU A 59 27.44 0.34 15.08
N GLY A 60 27.56 1.59 14.62
CA GLY A 60 26.75 2.72 15.06
C GLY A 60 25.34 2.75 14.47
N ASN A 61 25.06 1.98 13.40
CA ASN A 61 23.72 1.82 12.83
C ASN A 61 22.87 0.93 13.74
N ARG A 62 21.94 1.53 14.47
CA ARG A 62 21.10 0.85 15.45
C ARG A 62 19.65 1.23 15.28
N TYR A 63 18.75 0.32 15.63
CA TYR A 63 17.36 0.64 15.81
C TYR A 63 17.04 0.74 17.30
N ARG A 64 16.25 1.75 17.64
CA ARG A 64 15.58 1.90 18.91
C ARG A 64 14.09 1.78 18.66
N CYS A 65 13.49 0.70 19.14
CA CYS A 65 12.04 0.51 19.11
C CYS A 65 11.50 0.79 20.51
N GLU A 66 10.57 1.72 20.62
CA GLU A 66 9.88 2.06 21.85
C GLU A 66 8.40 1.73 21.71
N VAL A 67 7.85 0.96 22.63
CA VAL A 67 6.42 0.65 22.68
C VAL A 67 5.84 1.31 23.92
N ASN A 68 4.82 2.13 23.72
CA ASN A 68 4.13 2.85 24.79
C ASN A 68 2.61 2.73 24.63
N ALA A 69 1.84 3.30 25.56
CA ALA A 69 0.38 3.21 25.53
C ALA A 69 -0.28 3.90 24.32
N THR A 70 0.47 4.72 23.57
CA THR A 70 -0.02 5.50 22.42
C THR A 70 0.37 4.94 21.06
N GLY A 71 1.41 4.09 21.00
CA GLY A 71 1.91 3.56 19.74
C GLY A 71 3.30 2.91 19.86
N ILE A 72 3.88 2.63 18.70
CA ILE A 72 5.23 2.09 18.51
C ILE A 72 6.07 3.16 17.82
N ILE A 73 7.21 3.51 18.40
CA ILE A 73 8.16 4.48 17.83
C ILE A 73 9.41 3.71 17.42
N LEU A 74 9.67 3.64 16.11
CA LEU A 74 10.91 3.07 15.57
C LEU A 74 11.85 4.20 15.17
N THR A 75 13.02 4.26 15.79
CA THR A 75 14.07 5.24 15.49
C THR A 75 15.30 4.55 14.94
N ARG A 76 15.73 4.91 13.74
CA ARG A 76 17.03 4.56 13.20
C ARG A 76 18.08 5.56 13.70
N GLN A 77 19.12 5.04 14.32
CA GLN A 77 20.24 5.82 14.86
C GLN A 77 21.52 5.51 14.09
N VAL A 78 22.33 6.54 13.87
CA VAL A 78 23.71 6.44 13.39
C VAL A 78 24.66 6.91 14.48
N LEU A 79 25.89 6.37 14.48
CA LEU A 79 26.87 6.61 15.53
C LEU A 79 26.30 6.39 16.94
N PHE A 80 25.45 5.38 17.13
CA PHE A 80 24.87 4.96 18.42
C PHE A 80 23.84 5.91 19.05
N PHE A 81 23.76 7.17 18.65
CA PHE A 81 22.86 8.14 19.31
C PHE A 81 22.14 9.10 18.38
N TRP A 82 22.66 9.39 17.18
CA TRP A 82 22.08 10.39 16.29
C TRP A 82 20.86 9.83 15.54
N PRO A 83 19.62 10.31 15.80
CA PRO A 83 18.44 9.84 15.09
C PRO A 83 18.47 10.37 13.65
N ILE A 84 18.37 9.48 12.66
CA ILE A 84 18.25 9.87 11.24
C ILE A 84 16.81 9.75 10.77
N GLU A 85 16.10 8.73 11.26
CA GLU A 85 14.74 8.48 10.85
C GLU A 85 13.94 8.05 12.08
N ARG A 86 12.74 8.61 12.22
CA ARG A 86 11.79 8.25 13.27
C ARG A 86 10.43 8.02 12.61
N ARG A 87 9.94 6.79 12.73
CA ARG A 87 8.60 6.39 12.29
C ARG A 87 7.73 6.07 13.50
N GLU A 88 6.48 6.46 13.43
CA GLU A 88 5.48 6.22 14.47
C GLU A 88 4.36 5.37 13.88
N TYR A 89 4.04 4.29 14.58
CA TYR A 89 2.98 3.34 14.23
C TYR A 89 1.95 3.31 15.35
N LYS A 90 0.68 3.11 15.00
CA LYS A 90 -0.36 2.87 16.00
C LYS A 90 -0.31 1.42 16.51
N LEU A 91 -1.06 1.13 17.57
CA LEU A 91 -0.99 -0.17 18.24
C LEU A 91 -1.65 -1.31 17.44
N ASP A 92 -2.27 -1.03 16.30
CA ASP A 92 -2.82 -2.03 15.38
C ASP A 92 -1.77 -2.69 14.47
N ALA A 93 -0.60 -2.07 14.34
CA ALA A 93 0.55 -2.72 13.74
C ALA A 93 1.00 -3.93 14.58
N ASN A 94 1.64 -4.91 13.95
CA ASN A 94 2.16 -6.12 14.60
C ASN A 94 3.65 -6.27 14.35
N PHE A 95 4.32 -7.01 15.23
CA PHE A 95 5.69 -7.42 15.00
C PHE A 95 5.69 -8.80 14.36
N GLU A 96 6.36 -8.94 13.23
CA GLU A 96 6.45 -10.20 12.49
C GLU A 96 7.92 -10.50 12.15
N LEU A 97 8.22 -11.78 11.93
CA LEU A 97 9.51 -12.20 11.42
C LEU A 97 9.52 -11.99 9.89
N TYR A 98 10.52 -11.26 9.39
CA TYR A 98 10.65 -11.01 7.96
C TYR A 98 11.29 -12.21 7.27
N GLU A 99 10.53 -12.86 6.38
CA GLU A 99 11.01 -13.95 5.52
C GLU A 99 11.11 -13.45 4.08
N ALA A 100 12.33 -13.14 3.63
CA ALA A 100 12.56 -12.77 2.24
C ALA A 100 12.27 -13.98 1.33
N TRP A 101 11.66 -13.74 0.17
CA TRP A 101 11.33 -14.80 -0.80
C TRP A 101 12.54 -15.65 -1.23
N GLU A 102 13.72 -15.02 -1.29
CA GLU A 102 14.97 -15.65 -1.69
C GLU A 102 15.73 -16.28 -0.51
N SER A 103 15.30 -16.06 0.72
CA SER A 103 15.96 -16.53 1.92
C SER A 103 15.31 -17.80 2.46
N THR A 104 16.13 -18.75 2.89
CA THR A 104 15.68 -19.97 3.58
C THR A 104 15.42 -19.75 5.07
N ARG A 105 15.60 -18.52 5.58
CA ARG A 105 15.42 -18.17 6.99
C ARG A 105 14.95 -16.72 7.17
N PRO A 106 14.31 -16.42 8.32
CA PRO A 106 14.01 -15.04 8.68
C PRO A 106 15.26 -14.16 8.79
N GLU A 107 15.15 -12.91 8.35
CA GLU A 107 16.24 -11.94 8.33
C GLU A 107 16.17 -10.95 9.52
N GLY A 108 15.04 -10.90 10.22
CA GLY A 108 14.88 -10.03 11.37
C GLY A 108 13.42 -9.85 11.75
N VAL A 109 13.15 -8.81 12.52
CA VAL A 109 11.80 -8.39 12.90
C VAL A 109 11.44 -7.14 12.11
N PHE A 110 10.19 -7.02 11.69
CA PHE A 110 9.65 -5.80 11.12
C PHE A 110 8.28 -5.48 11.73
N ILE A 111 7.83 -4.25 11.56
CA ILE A 111 6.50 -3.79 11.95
C ILE A 111 5.61 -3.91 10.73
N ALA A 112 4.71 -4.90 10.78
CA ALA A 112 3.68 -5.15 9.78
C ALA A 112 2.45 -4.27 10.06
N THR A 113 2.01 -3.53 9.06
CA THR A 113 0.91 -2.55 9.15
C THR A 113 -0.32 -3.02 8.36
N SER A 114 -0.52 -4.34 8.21
CA SER A 114 -1.54 -4.90 7.33
C SER A 114 -2.94 -4.38 7.66
N GLY A 115 -3.65 -3.87 6.65
CA GLY A 115 -4.97 -3.25 6.81
C GLY A 115 -4.93 -1.77 7.20
N THR A 116 -3.74 -1.16 7.23
CA THR A 116 -3.58 0.29 7.33
C THR A 116 -2.79 0.79 6.13
N PRO A 117 -2.92 2.08 5.78
CA PRO A 117 -2.17 2.66 4.68
C PRO A 117 -0.75 3.08 5.08
N GLU A 118 -0.33 2.81 6.32
CA GLU A 118 1.04 3.06 6.78
C GLU A 118 1.99 2.05 6.11
N PRO A 119 3.16 2.47 5.61
CA PRO A 119 4.14 1.55 5.07
C PRO A 119 4.75 0.69 6.18
N GLU A 120 5.06 -0.55 5.87
CA GLU A 120 5.79 -1.44 6.78
C GLU A 120 7.15 -0.83 7.17
N SER A 121 7.68 -1.24 8.32
CA SER A 121 9.01 -0.79 8.72
C SER A 121 10.12 -1.51 7.96
N ASP A 122 11.30 -0.90 7.94
CA ASP A 122 12.53 -1.63 7.63
C ASP A 122 12.71 -2.81 8.60
N VAL A 123 13.45 -3.83 8.15
CA VAL A 123 13.82 -4.98 8.98
C VAL A 123 14.87 -4.56 10.02
N PHE A 124 14.68 -4.96 11.27
CA PHE A 124 15.55 -4.65 12.39
C PHE A 124 15.76 -5.81 13.35
N GLY A 125 16.76 -5.68 14.23
CA GLY A 125 17.11 -6.69 15.21
C GLY A 125 18.24 -7.61 14.74
N PRO A 126 18.48 -8.72 15.48
CA PRO A 126 19.54 -9.65 15.14
C PRO A 126 19.26 -10.34 13.80
N TYR A 127 20.28 -10.53 12.97
CA TYR A 127 20.21 -11.20 11.66
C TYR A 127 20.72 -12.64 11.73
N PHE A 128 21.75 -12.90 12.54
CA PHE A 128 22.46 -14.19 12.50
C PHE A 128 21.87 -15.29 13.39
N SER A 129 20.87 -15.00 14.22
CA SER A 129 20.32 -15.94 15.20
C SER A 129 18.80 -15.93 15.19
N LEU A 130 18.22 -17.02 14.64
CA LEU A 130 16.77 -17.25 14.64
C LEU A 130 16.20 -17.23 16.07
N GLU A 131 16.85 -17.90 17.02
CA GLU A 131 16.41 -17.90 18.42
C GLU A 131 16.31 -16.48 19.00
N ARG A 132 17.29 -15.62 18.72
CA ARG A 132 17.27 -14.22 19.18
C ARG A 132 16.21 -13.38 18.44
N GLN A 133 15.96 -13.65 17.17
CA GLN A 133 14.91 -12.99 16.39
C GLN A 133 13.53 -13.35 16.93
N THR A 134 13.24 -14.65 17.08
CA THR A 134 11.99 -15.16 17.62
C THR A 134 11.75 -14.60 19.01
N ARG A 135 12.76 -14.66 19.90
CA ARG A 135 12.66 -14.09 21.24
C ARG A 135 12.40 -12.59 21.23
N LEU A 136 13.03 -11.83 20.34
CA LEU A 136 12.78 -10.39 20.21
C LEU A 136 11.34 -10.13 19.74
N CYS A 137 10.87 -10.88 18.74
CA CYS A 137 9.52 -10.78 18.19
C CYS A 137 8.46 -11.10 19.26
N GLU A 138 8.65 -12.18 20.02
CA GLU A 138 7.78 -12.57 21.13
C GLU A 138 7.75 -11.50 22.23
N GLN A 139 8.91 -10.95 22.60
CA GLN A 139 9.00 -9.88 23.61
C GLN A 139 8.29 -8.61 23.16
N LEU A 140 8.50 -8.19 21.91
CA LEU A 140 7.84 -7.02 21.34
C LEU A 140 6.32 -7.23 21.24
N SER A 141 5.89 -8.42 20.80
CA SER A 141 4.48 -8.81 20.73
C SER A 141 3.80 -8.83 22.10
N ALA A 142 4.47 -9.38 23.12
CA ALA A 142 3.96 -9.39 24.49
C ALA A 142 3.76 -7.96 25.05
N VAL A 143 4.74 -7.08 24.83
CA VAL A 143 4.65 -5.67 25.24
C VAL A 143 3.56 -4.93 24.48
N LEU A 144 3.39 -5.23 23.18
CA LEU A 144 2.32 -4.67 22.37
C LEU A 144 0.94 -5.10 22.88
N HIS A 145 0.76 -6.38 23.23
CA HIS A 145 -0.49 -6.84 23.86
C HIS A 145 -0.78 -6.13 25.18
N GLN A 146 0.24 -5.89 26.01
CA GLN A 146 0.10 -5.08 27.22
C GLN A 146 -0.25 -3.61 26.90
N ALA A 147 0.37 -3.00 25.89
CA ALA A 147 0.04 -1.64 25.49
C ALA A 147 -1.41 -1.53 24.96
N ARG A 148 -1.89 -2.56 24.23
CA ARG A 148 -3.27 -2.66 23.74
C ARG A 148 -4.27 -2.77 24.90
N SER A 149 -3.99 -3.53 25.96
CA SER A 149 -4.90 -3.62 27.10
C SER A 149 -5.02 -2.33 27.91
N LEU A 150 -4.03 -1.44 27.80
CA LEU A 150 -4.02 -0.10 28.41
C LEU A 150 -4.58 0.99 27.47
N SER A 151 -4.93 0.64 26.24
CA SER A 151 -5.49 1.58 25.28
C SER A 151 -6.92 2.00 25.70
N PRO A 152 -7.36 3.22 25.33
CA PRO A 152 -8.72 3.66 25.62
C PRO A 152 -9.74 2.73 24.95
N GLN A 153 -10.92 2.59 25.52
CA GLN A 153 -12.00 1.89 24.84
C GLN A 153 -12.39 2.65 23.55
N PRO A 154 -12.71 1.94 22.46
CA PRO A 154 -13.24 2.56 21.25
C PRO A 154 -14.50 3.37 21.54
N SER A 155 -14.54 4.58 20.98
CA SER A 155 -15.71 5.44 21.14
C SER A 155 -16.89 4.87 20.37
N SER A 156 -18.08 4.95 20.97
CA SER A 156 -19.35 4.68 20.27
C SER A 156 -19.78 5.85 19.37
N THR A 157 -18.88 6.78 19.06
CA THR A 157 -19.15 7.93 18.19
C THR A 157 -18.35 7.79 16.91
N LEU A 158 -18.95 8.17 15.78
CA LEU A 158 -18.25 8.19 14.50
C LEU A 158 -17.01 9.09 14.58
N HIS A 159 -15.84 8.52 14.34
CA HIS A 159 -14.57 9.22 14.33
C HIS A 159 -14.01 9.23 12.90
N SER A 160 -14.63 10.00 12.00
CA SER A 160 -14.25 10.02 10.59
C SER A 160 -14.14 11.45 10.09
N THR A 161 -12.91 11.94 9.87
CA THR A 161 -12.66 13.34 9.47
C THR A 161 -13.56 13.87 8.35
N PRO A 162 -13.80 13.15 7.23
CA PRO A 162 -14.68 13.68 6.18
C PRO A 162 -16.17 13.68 6.54
N LEU A 163 -16.59 12.90 7.55
CA LEU A 163 -18.00 12.76 7.95
C LEU A 163 -18.32 13.47 9.27
N THR A 164 -17.32 13.88 10.06
CA THR A 164 -17.52 14.64 11.30
C THR A 164 -18.42 15.87 11.12
N PRO A 165 -18.29 16.68 10.04
CA PRO A 165 -19.21 17.80 9.79
C PRO A 165 -20.66 17.39 9.51
N HIS A 166 -20.89 16.12 9.20
CA HIS A 166 -22.18 15.55 8.81
C HIS A 166 -22.70 14.52 9.83
N ALA A 167 -22.15 14.50 11.04
CA ALA A 167 -22.52 13.51 12.06
C ALA A 167 -24.03 13.50 12.36
N ASP A 168 -24.69 14.67 12.36
CA ASP A 168 -26.13 14.81 12.61
C ASP A 168 -26.99 14.26 11.45
N ALA A 169 -26.42 14.12 10.25
CA ALA A 169 -27.07 13.54 9.08
C ALA A 169 -26.88 12.01 9.00
N LEU A 170 -26.24 11.39 9.99
CA LEU A 170 -25.90 9.98 9.99
C LEU A 170 -26.47 9.27 11.22
N GLN A 171 -27.09 8.12 10.99
CA GLN A 171 -27.53 7.21 12.03
C GLN A 171 -26.73 5.91 11.93
N ILE A 172 -25.95 5.57 12.96
CA ILE A 172 -25.23 4.29 12.99
C ILE A 172 -26.24 3.14 13.10
N THR A 173 -26.21 2.22 12.15
CA THR A 173 -27.16 1.09 12.05
C THR A 173 -26.53 -0.25 12.40
N ALA A 174 -25.20 -0.37 12.28
CA ALA A 174 -24.47 -1.57 12.63
C ALA A 174 -23.13 -1.23 13.28
N TRP A 175 -22.70 -2.11 14.19
CA TRP A 175 -21.45 -1.99 14.93
C TRP A 175 -20.59 -3.24 14.71
N CYS A 176 -19.27 -3.05 14.66
CA CYS A 176 -18.29 -4.12 14.73
C CYS A 176 -18.25 -4.70 16.16
N PHE A 177 -17.63 -5.88 16.31
CA PHE A 177 -17.45 -6.50 17.62
C PHE A 177 -16.59 -5.64 18.57
N ASP A 178 -15.68 -4.84 18.02
CA ASP A 178 -14.87 -3.87 18.75
C ASP A 178 -15.61 -2.56 19.04
N GLY A 179 -16.93 -2.47 18.80
CA GLY A 179 -17.73 -1.29 19.13
C GLY A 179 -17.60 -0.11 18.17
N ARG A 180 -16.91 -0.26 17.03
CA ARG A 180 -16.84 0.77 15.99
C ARG A 180 -18.05 0.75 15.05
N PRO A 181 -18.36 1.87 14.39
CA PRO A 181 -19.34 1.87 13.31
C PRO A 181 -18.94 0.91 12.19
N LYS A 182 -19.84 -0.01 11.86
CA LYS A 182 -19.74 -0.88 10.68
C LYS A 182 -20.53 -0.31 9.50
N ALA A 183 -21.72 0.19 9.81
CA ALA A 183 -22.57 0.85 8.82
C ALA A 183 -23.35 2.00 9.43
N ALA A 184 -23.63 3.01 8.62
CA ALA A 184 -24.49 4.13 8.96
C ALA A 184 -25.47 4.41 7.82
N ARG A 185 -26.67 4.89 8.16
CA ARG A 185 -27.65 5.36 7.19
C ARG A 185 -27.69 6.88 7.19
N SER A 186 -27.78 7.49 6.02
CA SER A 186 -28.04 8.93 5.91
C SER A 186 -29.50 9.24 6.28
N THR A 187 -29.70 10.16 7.20
CA THR A 187 -31.03 10.66 7.61
C THR A 187 -31.42 11.93 6.85
N GLN A 188 -30.43 12.62 6.27
CA GLN A 188 -30.58 13.83 5.48
C GLN A 188 -29.63 13.78 4.28
N THR A 189 -29.95 14.55 3.24
CA THR A 189 -29.01 14.75 2.12
C THR A 189 -27.83 15.58 2.57
N PHE A 190 -26.61 15.14 2.28
CA PHE A 190 -25.39 15.89 2.54
C PHE A 190 -24.41 15.77 1.37
N GLU A 191 -23.40 16.65 1.33
CA GLU A 191 -22.39 16.62 0.28
C GLU A 191 -21.10 15.98 0.81
N LEU A 192 -20.55 15.02 0.07
CA LEU A 192 -19.30 14.37 0.40
C LEU A 192 -18.44 14.28 -0.85
N PHE A 193 -17.24 14.88 -0.81
CA PHE A 193 -16.31 14.92 -1.94
C PHE A 193 -16.94 15.47 -3.24
N GLY A 194 -17.81 16.46 -3.14
CA GLY A 194 -18.52 17.03 -4.30
C GLY A 194 -19.72 16.20 -4.78
N VAL A 195 -20.05 15.10 -4.10
CA VAL A 195 -21.20 14.23 -4.42
C VAL A 195 -22.32 14.49 -3.42
N LYS A 196 -23.53 14.75 -3.91
CA LYS A 196 -24.73 14.84 -3.06
C LYS A 196 -25.20 13.45 -2.70
N ILE A 197 -24.94 13.02 -1.47
CA ILE A 197 -25.38 11.74 -0.93
C ILE A 197 -26.86 11.85 -0.53
N PRO A 198 -27.79 11.10 -1.17
CA PRO A 198 -29.21 11.21 -0.87
C PRO A 198 -29.55 10.61 0.50
N VAL A 199 -30.74 10.95 1.01
CA VAL A 199 -31.35 10.32 2.20
C VAL A 199 -31.46 8.81 2.01
N ASP A 200 -31.39 8.05 3.10
CA ASP A 200 -31.47 6.58 3.14
C ASP A 200 -30.31 5.82 2.48
N SER A 201 -29.26 6.53 2.03
CA SER A 201 -28.03 5.90 1.55
C SER A 201 -27.32 5.17 2.67
N LEU A 202 -26.71 4.03 2.35
CA LEU A 202 -26.02 3.18 3.32
C LEU A 202 -24.51 3.37 3.19
N LEU A 203 -23.89 3.92 4.21
CA LEU A 203 -22.45 4.08 4.34
C LEU A 203 -21.88 2.82 4.99
N HIS A 204 -20.82 2.27 4.38
CA HIS A 204 -20.08 1.11 4.86
C HIS A 204 -18.68 1.53 5.28
N PHE A 205 -18.33 1.21 6.51
CA PHE A 205 -17.00 1.49 7.05
C PHE A 205 -16.11 0.28 6.91
N ASP A 206 -14.81 0.53 6.77
CA ASP A 206 -13.80 -0.51 6.71
C ASP A 206 -13.73 -1.25 8.06
N GLU A 207 -14.09 -2.53 8.03
CA GLU A 207 -13.98 -3.44 9.18
C GLU A 207 -12.52 -3.82 9.46
N GLY A 208 -11.59 -3.46 8.56
CA GLY A 208 -10.22 -3.93 8.59
C GLY A 208 -10.12 -5.42 8.27
N TYR A 209 -8.98 -6.03 8.59
CA TYR A 209 -8.81 -7.47 8.44
C TYR A 209 -9.59 -8.20 9.55
N PHE A 210 -10.51 -9.09 9.15
CA PHE A 210 -11.30 -9.91 10.06
C PHE A 210 -10.44 -10.54 11.17
N GLY A 211 -10.79 -10.23 12.42
CA GLY A 211 -10.14 -10.80 13.61
C GLY A 211 -8.88 -10.06 14.10
N ARG A 212 -8.47 -8.96 13.46
CA ARG A 212 -7.37 -8.12 13.97
C ARG A 212 -7.88 -6.97 14.82
N TRP A 213 -7.19 -6.70 15.91
CA TRP A 213 -7.48 -5.56 16.79
C TRP A 213 -7.05 -4.25 16.11
N ARG A 214 -7.91 -3.22 16.15
CA ARG A 214 -7.66 -1.90 15.55
C ARG A 214 -7.53 -0.82 16.61
N ASP A 215 -6.51 0.04 16.51
CA ASP A 215 -6.22 1.07 17.52
C ASP A 215 -7.38 2.06 17.63
N PRO A 216 -8.08 2.16 18.78
CA PRO A 216 -9.25 3.03 19.04
C PRO A 216 -9.10 4.48 18.58
N ARG A 217 -7.86 4.97 18.43
CA ARG A 217 -7.54 6.34 17.99
C ARG A 217 -7.54 6.49 16.46
N ARG A 218 -7.58 5.40 15.70
CA ARG A 218 -7.72 5.40 14.25
C ARG A 218 -9.06 5.97 13.85
N GLU A 219 -9.05 6.75 12.77
CA GLU A 219 -10.27 7.17 12.11
C GLU A 219 -11.06 5.97 11.58
N ASP A 220 -12.38 6.08 11.59
CA ASP A 220 -13.31 5.20 10.90
C ASP A 220 -13.24 5.54 9.41
N ILE A 221 -12.72 4.60 8.63
CA ILE A 221 -12.48 4.78 7.20
C ILE A 221 -13.77 4.41 6.48
N LEU A 222 -14.36 5.36 5.78
CA LEU A 222 -15.48 5.08 4.89
C LEU A 222 -14.95 4.30 3.67
N ASN A 223 -15.47 3.11 3.46
CA ASN A 223 -15.08 2.23 2.36
C ASN A 223 -16.03 2.37 1.17
N ALA A 224 -17.34 2.42 1.41
CA ALA A 224 -18.32 2.50 0.35
C ALA A 224 -19.61 3.21 0.76
N ILE A 225 -20.38 3.67 -0.22
CA ILE A 225 -21.74 4.19 -0.06
C ILE A 225 -22.64 3.53 -1.09
N ASP A 226 -23.72 2.89 -0.64
CA ASP A 226 -24.83 2.48 -1.51
C ASP A 226 -25.82 3.64 -1.63
N CYS A 227 -25.90 4.24 -2.82
CA CYS A 227 -26.75 5.41 -3.07
C CYS A 227 -28.22 4.99 -3.19
N ALA A 228 -29.09 5.53 -2.33
CA ALA A 228 -30.52 5.22 -2.34
C ALA A 228 -31.28 5.78 -3.56
N GLU A 229 -30.73 6.79 -4.21
CA GLU A 229 -31.28 7.48 -5.38
C GLU A 229 -30.21 7.73 -6.44
N ALA A 230 -30.66 8.11 -7.65
CA ALA A 230 -29.75 8.53 -8.70
C ALA A 230 -28.97 9.77 -8.26
N THR A 231 -27.65 9.75 -8.49
CA THR A 231 -26.73 10.73 -7.92
C THR A 231 -25.81 11.27 -9.01
N GLU A 232 -25.48 12.57 -8.97
CA GLU A 232 -24.53 13.18 -9.88
C GLU A 232 -23.13 13.17 -9.26
N LEU A 233 -22.14 12.72 -10.03
CA LEU A 233 -20.72 12.72 -9.66
C LEU A 233 -20.12 14.12 -9.89
N PRO A 234 -18.97 14.45 -9.28
CA PRO A 234 -18.41 15.81 -9.33
C PRO A 234 -18.01 16.27 -10.74
N TRP A 235 -17.82 15.32 -11.66
CA TRP A 235 -17.51 15.52 -13.07
C TRP A 235 -18.74 15.41 -13.99
N GLY A 236 -19.96 15.51 -13.43
CA GLY A 236 -21.22 15.63 -14.18
C GLY A 236 -21.81 14.32 -14.71
N LEU A 237 -21.24 13.16 -14.37
CA LEU A 237 -21.84 11.87 -14.72
C LEU A 237 -22.94 11.51 -13.73
N GLN A 238 -24.11 11.11 -14.25
CA GLN A 238 -25.23 10.66 -13.43
C GLN A 238 -25.18 9.14 -13.25
N ILE A 239 -25.10 8.69 -11.99
CA ILE A 239 -25.18 7.28 -11.60
C ILE A 239 -26.60 6.93 -11.16
N GLN A 240 -26.98 5.68 -11.39
CA GLN A 240 -28.31 5.19 -11.12
C GLN A 240 -28.57 4.94 -9.63
N LYS A 241 -29.84 4.77 -9.29
CA LYS A 241 -30.27 4.33 -7.96
C LYS A 241 -29.68 2.94 -7.66
N GLY A 242 -29.17 2.76 -6.44
CA GLY A 242 -28.57 1.51 -5.98
C GLY A 242 -27.11 1.34 -6.38
N ALA A 243 -26.53 2.31 -7.10
CA ALA A 243 -25.11 2.33 -7.41
C ALA A 243 -24.27 2.42 -6.13
N ARG A 244 -23.11 1.76 -6.15
CA ARG A 244 -22.15 1.78 -5.04
C ARG A 244 -20.97 2.68 -5.38
N LEU A 245 -20.75 3.71 -4.56
CA LEU A 245 -19.52 4.47 -4.53
C LEU A 245 -18.50 3.72 -3.66
N ILE A 246 -17.27 3.54 -4.14
CA ILE A 246 -16.19 2.85 -3.45
C ILE A 246 -15.05 3.85 -3.26
N PHE A 247 -14.49 3.96 -2.06
CA PHE A 247 -13.41 4.90 -1.78
C PHE A 247 -12.12 4.12 -1.51
N ARG A 248 -11.04 4.46 -2.23
CA ARG A 248 -9.70 3.86 -2.06
C ARG A 248 -8.67 4.94 -1.76
N GLU A 249 -7.54 4.51 -1.18
CA GLU A 249 -6.36 5.35 -0.95
C GLU A 249 -6.65 6.67 -0.20
N HIS A 250 -7.42 6.61 0.89
CA HIS A 250 -7.89 7.80 1.62
C HIS A 250 -8.65 8.79 0.72
N TYR A 251 -9.67 8.29 0.02
CA TYR A 251 -10.57 9.11 -0.78
C TYR A 251 -9.88 9.79 -1.98
N LYS A 252 -8.71 9.29 -2.40
CA LYS A 252 -8.03 9.74 -3.63
C LYS A 252 -8.65 9.14 -4.88
N ILE A 253 -9.20 7.94 -4.75
CA ILE A 253 -9.78 7.19 -5.85
C ILE A 253 -11.24 6.90 -5.48
N VAL A 254 -12.14 7.24 -6.39
CA VAL A 254 -13.58 6.99 -6.27
C VAL A 254 -13.99 5.98 -7.34
N GLY A 255 -14.46 4.82 -6.90
CA GLY A 255 -15.06 3.79 -7.71
C GLY A 255 -16.57 3.94 -7.79
N VAL A 256 -17.14 3.56 -8.92
CA VAL A 256 -18.58 3.46 -9.15
C VAL A 256 -18.85 2.05 -9.64
N GLN A 257 -19.64 1.28 -8.89
CA GLN A 257 -20.05 -0.08 -9.25
C GLN A 257 -21.56 -0.14 -9.43
N GLY A 258 -22.01 -0.82 -10.49
CA GLY A 258 -23.44 -0.90 -10.82
C GLY A 258 -24.05 0.48 -11.09
N GLY A 259 -23.22 1.43 -11.54
CA GLY A 259 -23.64 2.82 -11.77
C GLY A 259 -24.52 3.00 -13.00
N PHE A 260 -24.43 2.07 -13.95
CA PHE A 260 -25.04 2.20 -15.27
C PHE A 260 -25.54 0.84 -15.78
N ASP A 261 -26.76 0.81 -16.32
CA ASP A 261 -27.38 -0.42 -16.83
C ASP A 261 -26.74 -0.96 -18.12
N ALA A 262 -26.02 -0.11 -18.84
CA ALA A 262 -25.50 -0.41 -20.17
C ALA A 262 -24.04 0.07 -20.33
N PRO A 263 -23.32 -0.43 -21.35
CA PRO A 263 -22.02 0.11 -21.71
C PRO A 263 -22.06 1.61 -21.98
N ILE A 264 -21.23 2.37 -21.27
CA ILE A 264 -21.12 3.82 -21.40
C ILE A 264 -19.84 4.21 -22.15
N LYS A 265 -19.87 5.36 -22.81
CA LYS A 265 -18.70 5.92 -23.49
C LYS A 265 -17.99 6.91 -22.57
N LEU A 266 -16.77 6.60 -22.15
CA LEU A 266 -15.91 7.47 -21.33
C LEU A 266 -14.53 7.59 -21.98
N GLU A 267 -13.99 8.81 -22.09
CA GLU A 267 -12.67 9.07 -22.70
C GLU A 267 -12.45 8.32 -24.03
N GLU A 268 -13.45 8.38 -24.92
CA GLU A 268 -13.49 7.69 -26.23
C GLU A 268 -13.60 6.15 -26.18
N ARG A 269 -13.66 5.53 -25.00
CA ARG A 269 -13.74 4.09 -24.80
C ARG A 269 -15.14 3.66 -24.39
N ARG A 270 -15.56 2.47 -24.80
CA ARG A 270 -16.77 1.84 -24.26
C ARG A 270 -16.42 0.94 -23.08
N VAL A 271 -16.88 1.33 -21.91
CA VAL A 271 -16.62 0.63 -20.65
C VAL A 271 -17.89 -0.06 -20.17
N ASP A 272 -17.70 -1.19 -19.47
CA ASP A 272 -18.79 -1.91 -18.84
C ASP A 272 -19.26 -1.14 -17.61
N GLY A 273 -20.45 -0.53 -17.72
CA GLY A 273 -21.04 0.30 -16.69
C GLY A 273 -21.62 -0.47 -15.49
N GLN A 274 -21.72 -1.81 -15.59
CA GLN A 274 -22.15 -2.66 -14.48
C GLN A 274 -20.96 -3.03 -13.58
N GLN A 275 -19.75 -3.09 -14.14
CA GLN A 275 -18.52 -3.32 -13.40
C GLN A 275 -18.06 -2.06 -12.67
N ALA A 276 -17.15 -2.22 -11.72
CA ALA A 276 -16.56 -1.08 -11.03
C ALA A 276 -15.66 -0.26 -11.97
N ILE A 277 -15.91 1.04 -12.03
CA ILE A 277 -15.08 2.03 -12.75
C ILE A 277 -14.50 2.98 -11.71
N PHE A 278 -13.20 3.13 -11.66
CA PHE A 278 -12.49 3.98 -10.71
C PHE A 278 -11.93 5.22 -11.37
N PHE A 279 -12.03 6.34 -10.66
CA PHE A 279 -11.59 7.65 -11.07
C PHE A 279 -10.61 8.21 -10.04
N ASP A 280 -9.63 8.98 -10.49
CA ASP A 280 -8.79 9.79 -9.60
C ASP A 280 -9.52 11.05 -9.12
N ARG A 281 -8.80 11.92 -8.40
CA ARG A 281 -9.32 13.18 -7.87
C ARG A 281 -9.79 14.17 -8.94
N ASP A 282 -9.24 14.08 -10.14
CA ASP A 282 -9.57 14.96 -11.26
C ASP A 282 -10.71 14.39 -12.12
N GLY A 283 -11.27 13.24 -11.73
CA GLY A 283 -12.32 12.55 -12.46
C GLY A 283 -11.83 11.77 -13.67
N LYS A 284 -10.52 11.52 -13.78
CA LYS A 284 -9.94 10.73 -14.86
C LYS A 284 -9.99 9.24 -14.51
N MET A 285 -10.31 8.40 -15.49
CA MET A 285 -10.40 6.95 -15.26
C MET A 285 -9.02 6.36 -14.93
N VAL A 286 -8.95 5.64 -13.81
CA VAL A 286 -7.76 4.89 -13.37
C VAL A 286 -7.96 3.39 -13.39
N GLU A 287 -9.18 2.87 -13.28
CA GLU A 287 -9.44 1.43 -13.46
C GLU A 287 -10.82 1.21 -14.08
N TYR A 288 -10.93 0.33 -15.06
CA TYR A 288 -12.20 0.04 -15.72
C TYR A 288 -12.17 -1.32 -16.44
N THR A 289 -13.36 -1.83 -16.77
CA THR A 289 -13.54 -3.03 -17.59
C THR A 289 -14.06 -2.65 -18.98
N LEU A 290 -13.49 -3.25 -20.03
CA LEU A 290 -13.91 -3.01 -21.40
C LEU A 290 -15.26 -3.67 -21.71
N ALA A 291 -16.20 -2.92 -22.29
CA ALA A 291 -17.45 -3.49 -22.80
C ALA A 291 -17.31 -4.08 -24.21
N GLU A 292 -16.37 -3.54 -24.99
CA GLU A 292 -16.12 -3.92 -26.38
C GLU A 292 -14.62 -4.18 -26.59
N PRO A 293 -14.25 -4.97 -27.61
CA PRO A 293 -12.84 -5.17 -27.93
C PRO A 293 -12.16 -3.84 -28.28
N VAL A 294 -10.93 -3.66 -27.82
CA VAL A 294 -10.12 -2.48 -28.11
C VAL A 294 -8.90 -2.87 -28.92
N THR A 295 -8.82 -2.33 -30.14
CA THR A 295 -7.63 -2.46 -30.98
C THR A 295 -6.56 -1.51 -30.50
N ILE A 296 -5.42 -2.05 -30.08
CA ILE A 296 -4.22 -1.28 -29.75
C ILE A 296 -3.27 -1.33 -30.95
N PRO A 297 -2.99 -0.18 -31.60
CA PRO A 297 -2.10 -0.13 -32.75
C PRO A 297 -0.76 -0.82 -32.49
N ARG A 298 -0.34 -1.70 -33.40
CA ARG A 298 0.94 -2.44 -33.35
C ARG A 298 1.10 -3.41 -32.16
N VAL A 299 0.05 -3.62 -31.37
CA VAL A 299 0.06 -4.55 -30.24
C VAL A 299 -0.89 -5.71 -30.51
N GLY A 300 -2.18 -5.44 -30.68
CA GLY A 300 -3.19 -6.48 -30.87
C GLY A 300 -4.57 -5.99 -30.45
N VAL A 301 -5.51 -6.93 -30.28
CA VAL A 301 -6.88 -6.62 -29.84
C VAL A 301 -7.04 -7.10 -28.40
N LEU A 302 -7.41 -6.19 -27.50
CA LEU A 302 -7.87 -6.58 -26.17
C LEU A 302 -9.32 -7.06 -26.25
N PRO A 303 -9.65 -8.25 -25.74
CA PRO A 303 -11.02 -8.74 -25.76
C PRO A 303 -11.91 -7.96 -24.77
N PRO A 304 -13.23 -7.91 -25.01
CA PRO A 304 -14.18 -7.37 -24.03
C PRO A 304 -14.08 -8.13 -22.70
N GLY A 305 -14.44 -7.46 -21.61
CA GLY A 305 -14.30 -7.94 -20.24
C GLY A 305 -12.90 -7.77 -19.64
N SER A 306 -11.89 -7.39 -20.44
CA SER A 306 -10.54 -7.16 -19.91
C SER A 306 -10.52 -5.95 -18.98
N THR A 307 -9.86 -6.08 -17.83
CA THR A 307 -9.71 -5.01 -16.83
C THR A 307 -8.42 -4.24 -17.09
N VAL A 308 -8.50 -2.91 -17.14
CA VAL A 308 -7.35 -2.02 -17.31
C VAL A 308 -7.17 -1.21 -16.03
N VAL A 309 -5.96 -1.16 -15.49
CA VAL A 309 -5.56 -0.34 -14.34
C VAL A 309 -4.43 0.57 -14.76
N HIS A 310 -4.60 1.88 -14.60
CA HIS A 310 -3.59 2.90 -14.76
C HIS A 310 -3.03 3.22 -13.37
N ASP A 311 -1.71 3.10 -13.19
CA ASP A 311 -1.06 3.45 -11.92
C ASP A 311 -0.74 4.95 -11.90
N PRO A 312 -1.42 5.77 -11.06
CA PRO A 312 -1.15 7.21 -10.96
C PRO A 312 0.10 7.52 -10.12
N SER A 313 0.60 6.55 -9.35
CA SER A 313 1.69 6.74 -8.37
C SER A 313 3.07 6.40 -8.92
N ALA A 314 3.13 5.66 -10.03
CA ALA A 314 4.38 5.30 -10.65
C ALA A 314 5.02 6.52 -11.35
N PRO A 315 6.33 6.82 -11.14
CA PRO A 315 7.03 7.95 -11.79
C PRO A 315 7.03 7.86 -13.33
N TRP A 316 6.60 6.73 -13.87
CA TRP A 316 6.20 6.51 -15.25
C TRP A 316 4.66 6.47 -15.31
N GLU A 317 4.03 7.65 -15.36
CA GLU A 317 2.57 7.96 -15.57
C GLU A 317 1.95 7.35 -16.84
N LYS A 318 2.57 6.31 -17.39
CA LYS A 318 2.42 5.83 -18.75
C LYS A 318 2.34 4.31 -18.82
N THR A 319 2.23 3.63 -17.68
CA THR A 319 2.09 2.17 -17.64
C THR A 319 0.68 1.78 -17.22
N SER A 320 0.07 0.87 -17.97
CA SER A 320 -1.23 0.30 -17.66
C SER A 320 -1.07 -1.20 -17.46
N LEU A 321 -1.59 -1.70 -16.35
CA LEU A 321 -1.77 -3.12 -16.11
C LEU A 321 -3.06 -3.56 -16.78
N VAL A 322 -3.04 -4.63 -17.57
CA VAL A 322 -4.24 -5.19 -18.21
C VAL A 322 -4.38 -6.64 -17.84
N ARG A 323 -5.51 -7.01 -17.24
CA ARG A 323 -5.91 -8.40 -17.02
C ARG A 323 -6.84 -8.83 -18.15
N ILE A 324 -6.43 -9.81 -18.93
CA ILE A 324 -7.13 -10.25 -20.12
C ILE A 324 -8.30 -11.16 -19.73
N ALA A 325 -9.48 -10.94 -20.31
CA ALA A 325 -10.67 -11.74 -20.02
C ALA A 325 -10.89 -12.96 -20.93
N GLY A 326 -10.21 -13.02 -22.08
CA GLY A 326 -10.38 -14.10 -23.06
C GLY A 326 -9.10 -14.33 -23.87
N PRO A 327 -9.03 -15.43 -24.64
CA PRO A 327 -7.85 -15.71 -25.47
C PRO A 327 -7.63 -14.59 -26.50
N THR A 328 -6.39 -14.14 -26.65
CA THR A 328 -6.01 -13.13 -27.65
C THR A 328 -4.55 -13.28 -28.06
N ASP A 329 -4.23 -12.82 -29.28
CA ASP A 329 -2.87 -12.73 -29.77
C ASP A 329 -2.40 -11.28 -29.76
N ILE A 330 -1.30 -11.04 -29.05
CA ILE A 330 -0.67 -9.72 -28.91
C ILE A 330 0.79 -9.84 -29.32
N GLN A 331 1.16 -9.14 -30.39
CA GLN A 331 2.50 -9.17 -31.01
C GLN A 331 3.01 -10.58 -31.33
N GLY A 332 2.11 -11.47 -31.79
CA GLY A 332 2.46 -12.85 -32.13
C GLY A 332 2.64 -13.76 -30.91
N LEU A 333 2.28 -13.29 -29.72
CA LEU A 333 2.23 -14.09 -28.49
C LEU A 333 0.78 -14.32 -28.10
N SER A 334 0.43 -15.58 -27.85
CA SER A 334 -0.91 -15.95 -27.38
C SER A 334 -1.02 -15.80 -25.88
N TYR A 335 -2.09 -15.15 -25.45
CA TYR A 335 -2.45 -14.97 -24.06
C TYR A 335 -3.80 -15.60 -23.78
N GLN A 336 -3.99 -16.07 -22.55
CA GLN A 336 -5.20 -16.70 -22.06
C GLN A 336 -5.95 -15.79 -21.08
N ALA A 337 -7.21 -16.14 -20.80
CA ALA A 337 -7.98 -15.48 -19.75
C ALA A 337 -7.24 -15.54 -18.39
N GLY A 338 -7.23 -14.43 -17.67
CA GLY A 338 -6.50 -14.26 -16.41
C GLY A 338 -5.05 -13.82 -16.59
N ASP A 339 -4.50 -13.86 -17.81
CA ASP A 339 -3.15 -13.35 -18.05
C ASP A 339 -3.07 -11.85 -17.81
N THR A 340 -1.91 -11.42 -17.32
CA THR A 340 -1.66 -10.02 -16.96
C THR A 340 -0.57 -9.45 -17.86
N LEU A 341 -0.87 -8.29 -18.43
CA LEU A 341 -0.02 -7.54 -19.35
C LEU A 341 0.36 -6.20 -18.74
N TRP A 342 1.58 -5.76 -19.02
CA TRP A 342 2.01 -4.40 -18.76
C TRP A 342 2.18 -3.66 -20.08
N LEU A 343 1.35 -2.63 -20.29
CA LEU A 343 1.37 -1.79 -21.48
C LEU A 343 2.00 -0.44 -21.13
N ARG A 344 3.11 -0.06 -21.76
CA ARG A 344 3.76 1.25 -21.57
C ARG A 344 3.52 2.17 -22.76
N LYS A 345 3.15 3.44 -22.57
CA LYS A 345 3.19 4.45 -23.66
C LYS A 345 4.63 4.52 -24.20
N PRO A 346 4.85 4.90 -25.47
CA PRO A 346 6.19 4.85 -26.03
C PRO A 346 7.11 5.77 -25.24
N TRP A 347 8.33 5.31 -24.97
CA TRP A 347 9.40 6.19 -24.54
C TRP A 347 9.81 7.03 -25.76
N HIS A 348 9.32 8.26 -25.85
CA HIS A 348 10.00 9.24 -26.69
C HIS A 348 11.32 9.56 -25.99
N ILE A 349 12.42 8.98 -26.45
CA ILE A 349 13.72 9.64 -26.30
C ILE A 349 13.54 10.97 -27.04
N SER A 350 13.42 12.07 -26.30
CA SER A 350 13.42 13.41 -26.88
C SER A 350 14.78 13.63 -27.52
N ARG A 351 14.90 13.23 -28.77
CA ARG A 351 15.96 13.68 -29.65
C ARG A 351 15.72 15.17 -29.86
N TRP A 352 16.51 15.99 -29.17
CA TRP A 352 16.92 17.32 -29.62
C TRP A 352 17.66 17.19 -30.96
N THR A 353 16.98 16.74 -31.99
CA THR A 353 17.53 16.60 -33.34
C THR A 353 16.39 16.83 -34.32
N PHE A 354 16.33 18.09 -34.77
CA PHE A 354 15.63 18.60 -35.94
C PHE A 354 14.11 18.69 -35.84
N GLY A 355 13.67 19.95 -35.79
CA GLY A 355 12.28 20.33 -35.66
C GLY A 355 11.45 19.97 -36.88
N LEU A 356 10.22 19.59 -36.59
CA LEU A 356 9.02 19.86 -37.36
C LEU A 356 7.86 19.49 -36.43
N TRP A 357 6.98 20.46 -36.20
CA TRP A 357 5.82 20.34 -35.33
C TRP A 357 4.92 19.19 -35.79
N ARG A 358 4.51 18.32 -34.86
CA ARG A 358 3.35 17.44 -35.06
C ARG A 358 2.39 17.57 -33.86
N PRO A 359 1.07 17.51 -34.11
CA PRO A 359 0.09 17.60 -33.05
C PRO A 359 0.12 16.32 -32.20
N GLN A 360 -0.10 16.53 -30.90
CA GLN A 360 -0.25 15.53 -29.87
C GLN A 360 -1.45 14.62 -30.20
N ILE A 361 -1.18 13.39 -30.64
CA ILE A 361 -2.18 12.32 -30.71
C ILE A 361 -1.90 11.39 -29.53
N GLU A 362 -2.69 11.56 -28.47
CA GLU A 362 -2.69 10.71 -27.28
C GLU A 362 -3.32 9.36 -27.62
N LEU A 363 -2.51 8.33 -27.91
CA LEU A 363 -2.76 6.89 -27.67
C LEU A 363 -1.84 5.94 -28.46
N GLU A 364 -1.10 6.39 -29.47
CA GLU A 364 -0.67 5.48 -30.57
C GLU A 364 0.68 4.73 -30.47
N SER A 365 1.23 4.43 -29.30
CA SER A 365 2.26 3.37 -29.26
C SER A 365 2.51 2.77 -27.88
N LEU A 366 1.51 2.09 -27.35
CA LEU A 366 1.75 1.18 -26.26
C LEU A 366 2.73 0.06 -26.71
N ARG A 367 3.74 -0.28 -25.89
CA ARG A 367 4.59 -1.46 -26.06
C ARG A 367 4.35 -2.42 -24.90
N VAL A 368 4.37 -3.72 -25.18
CA VAL A 368 4.47 -4.74 -24.13
C VAL A 368 5.83 -4.58 -23.47
N ASP A 369 5.88 -4.54 -22.15
CA ASP A 369 7.14 -4.52 -21.41
C ASP A 369 7.79 -5.91 -21.42
N PRO A 370 8.89 -6.11 -22.18
CA PRO A 370 9.49 -7.43 -22.33
C PRO A 370 10.13 -7.93 -21.03
N VAL A 371 10.60 -7.04 -20.14
CA VAL A 371 11.31 -7.42 -18.91
C VAL A 371 10.37 -8.11 -17.93
N PHE A 372 9.12 -7.65 -17.82
CA PHE A 372 8.13 -8.25 -16.93
C PHE A 372 7.39 -9.44 -17.56
N HIS A 373 7.32 -9.50 -18.90
CA HIS A 373 6.70 -10.61 -19.61
C HIS A 373 7.44 -11.94 -19.39
N ASP A 374 8.78 -11.92 -19.33
CA ASP A 374 9.57 -13.11 -19.05
C ASP A 374 9.39 -13.60 -17.60
N VAL A 375 9.15 -12.69 -16.65
CA VAL A 375 8.91 -13.00 -15.23
C VAL A 375 7.56 -13.72 -15.03
N THR A 376 6.48 -13.27 -15.70
CA THR A 376 5.18 -13.95 -15.62
C THR A 376 5.16 -15.30 -16.34
N LYS A 377 5.94 -15.47 -17.41
CA LYS A 377 6.09 -16.78 -18.09
C LYS A 377 6.86 -17.80 -17.25
N ALA A 378 7.88 -17.39 -16.51
CA ALA A 378 8.60 -18.27 -15.59
C ALA A 378 7.65 -18.82 -14.51
N ARG A 379 6.83 -17.93 -13.91
CA ARG A 379 5.87 -18.28 -12.85
C ARG A 379 4.79 -19.29 -13.25
N LYS A 380 4.45 -19.38 -14.54
CA LYS A 380 3.50 -20.37 -15.09
C LYS A 380 4.14 -21.74 -15.41
N LYS A 381 5.47 -21.84 -15.48
CA LYS A 381 6.17 -23.12 -15.66
C LYS A 381 6.44 -23.82 -14.33
N ASP A 382 6.44 -23.07 -13.23
CA ASP A 382 6.73 -23.55 -11.88
C ASP A 382 5.47 -23.87 -11.04
N LEU A 383 4.28 -23.67 -11.62
CA LEU A 383 2.96 -24.11 -11.14
C LEU A 383 2.43 -25.19 -12.08
#